data_AF-A0A7V1ZX29-F1
#
_entry.id   AF-A0A7V1ZX29-F1
#
_cell.length_a   1.000
_cell.length_b   1.000
_cell.length_c   1.000
_cell.angle_alpha   90.00
_cell.angle_beta   90.00
_cell.angle_gamma   90.00
#
_symmetry.space_group_name_H-M   'P 1'
#
loop_
_entity.id
_entity.type
_entity.pdbx_description
1 polymer ?
#
loop_
_entity_poly.entity_id
_entity_poly.type
_entity_poly.pdbx_seq_one_letter_code
_entity_poly.pdbx_strand_id
1 'polypeptide(L)'
;MRYLMPCLALFLIVLCSQSIAQDLYRSNQPAVSESREIYDLCLTVIFDTSHHINPYEFAESVDFLSFDPRLEQIYLGFYIFHIPNNMNINHAMDLVRLEPSVLMVNPIHRAPYCFPTYMDDELIVRFDPDISDEIRDSLLTEFGLEIINSLLPSYVVRVVGKTDKSTWEIGDDLMATGFFVWAYPNYIYMFTECTKGDLNYDIEVDIEDLVWLVNNIFNNGLGPIGGNLCADLNCDLVLGLEDIIRLVNYLFKGQTITPYE
;
A
#
# COMPACT_ATOMS: atom_id res chain seq x y z
N MET A 1 -19.69 21.32 -19.17
CA MET A 1 -18.64 21.42 -18.14
C MET A 1 -19.03 20.56 -16.95
N ARG A 2 -18.75 19.26 -17.02
CA ARG A 2 -18.87 18.30 -15.90
C ARG A 2 -17.71 17.31 -16.09
N TYR A 3 -17.14 16.85 -14.98
CA TYR A 3 -15.98 15.94 -14.83
C TYR A 3 -14.60 16.57 -15.00
N LEU A 4 -14.11 17.25 -13.94
CA LEU A 4 -12.68 17.55 -13.78
C LEU A 4 -12.23 17.60 -12.31
N MET A 5 -12.99 17.00 -11.38
CA MET A 5 -12.72 17.10 -9.94
C MET A 5 -12.28 15.83 -9.16
N PRO A 6 -12.23 14.60 -9.69
CA PRO A 6 -11.69 13.49 -8.89
C PRO A 6 -10.16 13.48 -8.78
N CYS A 7 -9.41 14.10 -9.70
CA CYS A 7 -7.94 14.03 -9.68
C CYS A 7 -7.29 14.90 -8.59
N LEU A 8 -7.91 16.01 -8.17
CA LEU A 8 -7.27 16.93 -7.21
C LEU A 8 -7.32 16.39 -5.76
N ALA A 9 -8.40 15.68 -5.41
CA ALA A 9 -8.56 15.04 -4.11
C ALA A 9 -7.59 13.85 -3.96
N LEU A 10 -7.42 13.06 -5.02
CA LEU A 10 -6.45 11.96 -5.06
C LEU A 10 -5.01 12.49 -4.89
N PHE A 11 -4.67 13.60 -5.55
CA PHE A 11 -3.35 14.22 -5.44
C PHE A 11 -3.05 14.74 -4.02
N LEU A 12 -4.04 15.31 -3.33
CA LEU A 12 -3.90 15.76 -1.94
C LEU A 12 -3.77 14.60 -0.94
N ILE A 13 -4.47 13.48 -1.17
CA ILE A 13 -4.33 12.26 -0.36
C ILE A 13 -2.95 11.64 -0.56
N VAL A 14 -2.43 11.60 -1.80
CA VAL A 14 -1.08 11.13 -2.11
C VAL A 14 -0.02 12.00 -1.45
N LEU A 15 -0.15 13.33 -1.47
CA LEU A 15 0.83 14.21 -0.82
C LEU A 15 0.78 14.15 0.72
N CYS A 16 -0.42 14.03 1.31
CA CYS A 16 -0.58 13.90 2.76
C CYS A 16 -0.03 12.56 3.26
N SER A 17 -0.33 11.47 2.56
CA SER A 17 0.21 10.14 2.87
C SER A 17 1.71 10.02 2.62
N GLN A 18 2.27 10.71 1.62
CA GLN A 18 3.72 10.74 1.37
C GLN A 18 4.48 11.48 2.48
N SER A 19 3.96 12.62 2.96
CA SER A 19 4.54 13.31 4.12
C SER A 19 4.49 12.44 5.37
N ILE A 20 3.36 11.77 5.62
CA ILE A 20 3.17 10.89 6.77
C ILE A 20 4.05 9.64 6.66
N ALA A 21 4.18 9.02 5.48
CA ALA A 21 5.05 7.87 5.26
C ALA A 21 6.53 8.21 5.46
N GLN A 22 6.98 9.38 4.99
CA GLN A 22 8.33 9.88 5.23
C GLN A 22 8.60 10.17 6.71
N ASP A 23 7.65 10.80 7.40
CA ASP A 23 7.78 11.10 8.83
C ASP A 23 7.74 9.81 9.67
N LEU A 24 6.88 8.85 9.33
CA LEU A 24 6.82 7.53 9.97
C LEU A 24 8.13 6.77 9.77
N TYR A 25 8.71 6.77 8.57
CA TYR A 25 10.01 6.14 8.30
C TYR A 25 11.15 6.79 9.09
N ARG A 26 11.24 8.13 9.08
CA ARG A 26 12.24 8.87 9.87
C ARG A 26 12.08 8.66 11.37
N SER A 27 10.85 8.44 11.84
CA SER A 27 10.53 8.16 13.24
C SER A 27 10.75 6.70 13.66
N ASN A 28 10.87 5.76 12.71
CA ASN A 28 11.06 4.33 12.98
C ASN A 28 12.51 3.92 13.35
N GLN A 29 13.27 4.84 13.93
CA GLN A 29 14.33 4.46 14.88
C GLN A 29 13.61 4.02 16.18
N PRO A 30 13.72 2.75 16.62
CA PRO A 30 12.75 2.17 17.53
C PRO A 30 12.78 2.82 18.92
N ALA A 31 11.73 3.60 19.24
CA ALA A 31 11.28 3.79 20.61
C ALA A 31 10.28 2.67 20.93
N VAL A 32 10.79 1.61 21.55
CA VAL A 32 10.04 0.44 22.00
C VAL A 32 8.91 0.88 22.95
N SER A 33 7.65 0.71 22.54
CA SER A 33 6.50 0.74 23.45
C SER A 33 5.65 -0.53 23.25
N GLU A 34 5.30 -1.18 24.36
CA GLU A 34 4.98 -2.60 24.46
C GLU A 34 3.54 -3.01 24.10
N SER A 35 2.77 -2.21 23.36
CA SER A 35 1.47 -2.68 22.86
C SER A 35 1.67 -3.51 21.59
N ARG A 36 2.01 -4.79 21.79
CA ARG A 36 2.09 -5.86 20.80
C ARG A 36 0.73 -6.09 20.14
N GLU A 37 0.46 -5.39 19.06
CA GLU A 37 -0.25 -6.02 17.96
C GLU A 37 0.78 -6.55 16.98
N ILE A 38 0.58 -7.80 16.61
CA ILE A 38 1.40 -8.61 15.72
C ILE A 38 1.23 -8.01 14.33
N TYR A 39 2.01 -6.98 14.01
CA TYR A 39 2.02 -6.41 12.68
C TYR A 39 2.98 -7.25 11.85
N ASP A 40 2.41 -8.26 11.20
CA ASP A 40 3.13 -9.14 10.28
C ASP A 40 3.94 -8.27 9.30
N LEU A 41 5.25 -8.46 9.33
CA LEU A 41 6.14 -7.89 8.34
C LEU A 41 5.83 -8.62 7.02
N CYS A 42 5.43 -7.88 5.99
CA CYS A 42 5.12 -8.46 4.69
C CYS A 42 6.01 -7.88 3.60
N LEU A 43 6.24 -8.68 2.55
CA LEU A 43 6.92 -8.30 1.33
C LEU A 43 5.94 -8.42 0.15
N THR A 44 6.03 -7.51 -0.80
CA THR A 44 5.51 -7.74 -2.15
C THR A 44 6.63 -8.24 -3.04
N VAL A 45 6.35 -9.28 -3.82
CA VAL A 45 7.30 -9.90 -4.75
C VAL A 45 6.70 -9.92 -6.15
N ILE A 46 7.49 -9.49 -7.13
CA ILE A 46 7.19 -9.63 -8.55
C ILE A 46 8.05 -10.74 -9.12
N PHE A 47 7.41 -11.65 -9.86
CA PHE A 47 8.08 -12.75 -10.53
C PHE A 47 8.27 -12.51 -12.02
N ASP A 48 9.28 -13.14 -12.59
CA ASP A 48 9.44 -13.23 -14.03
C ASP A 48 8.35 -14.14 -14.60
N THR A 49 7.43 -13.53 -15.35
CA THR A 49 6.28 -14.22 -15.96
C THR A 49 6.67 -15.38 -16.89
N SER A 50 7.91 -15.41 -17.39
CA SER A 50 8.41 -16.51 -18.24
C SER A 50 8.60 -17.83 -17.48
N HIS A 51 8.66 -17.80 -16.15
CA HIS A 51 8.96 -18.97 -15.31
C HIS A 51 7.73 -19.68 -14.72
N HIS A 52 6.49 -19.21 -14.99
CA HIS A 52 5.24 -19.78 -14.47
C HIS A 52 5.32 -20.21 -12.99
N ILE A 53 5.72 -19.28 -12.12
CA ILE A 53 5.97 -19.59 -10.71
C ILE A 53 4.65 -19.69 -9.95
N ASN A 54 4.50 -20.76 -9.19
CA ASN A 54 3.47 -20.90 -8.19
C ASN A 54 3.94 -20.23 -6.87
N PRO A 55 3.25 -19.20 -6.36
CA PRO A 55 3.64 -18.51 -5.13
C PRO A 55 3.73 -19.43 -3.90
N TYR A 56 2.91 -20.49 -3.84
CA TYR A 56 2.97 -21.47 -2.75
C TYR A 56 4.29 -22.25 -2.79
N GLU A 57 4.64 -22.78 -3.97
CA GLU A 57 5.87 -23.52 -4.17
C GLU A 57 7.09 -22.63 -3.94
N PHE A 58 6.99 -21.35 -4.32
CA PHE A 58 8.00 -20.35 -4.00
C PHE A 58 8.17 -20.16 -2.49
N ALA A 59 7.08 -19.95 -1.74
CA ALA A 59 7.14 -19.83 -0.29
C ALA A 59 7.74 -21.09 0.37
N GLU A 60 7.42 -22.28 -0.13
CA GLU A 60 8.01 -23.53 0.36
C GLU A 60 9.51 -23.64 0.05
N SER A 61 9.97 -23.07 -1.06
CA SER A 61 11.39 -23.04 -1.43
C SER A 61 12.22 -22.04 -0.59
N VAL A 62 11.57 -20.97 -0.10
CA VAL A 62 12.18 -19.95 0.74
C VAL A 62 11.66 -20.13 2.17
N ASP A 63 12.35 -20.97 2.95
CA ASP A 63 11.89 -21.57 4.21
C ASP A 63 11.32 -20.63 5.30
N PHE A 64 11.61 -19.34 5.24
CA PHE A 64 11.09 -18.33 6.18
C PHE A 64 9.82 -17.62 5.68
N LEU A 65 9.47 -17.73 4.40
CA LEU A 65 8.27 -17.11 3.85
C LEU A 65 7.05 -17.96 4.15
N SER A 66 5.93 -17.27 4.39
CA SER A 66 4.61 -17.90 4.32
C SER A 66 3.71 -17.10 3.39
N PHE A 67 3.06 -17.80 2.47
CA PHE A 67 2.12 -17.21 1.53
C PHE A 67 0.71 -17.16 2.12
N ASP A 68 0.03 -16.02 2.00
CA ASP A 68 -1.37 -15.87 2.43
C ASP A 68 -2.31 -15.86 1.21
N PRO A 69 -3.07 -16.94 0.97
CA PRO A 69 -4.02 -17.04 -0.13
C PRO A 69 -5.01 -15.86 -0.20
N ARG A 70 -5.34 -15.27 0.94
CA ARG A 70 -6.37 -14.22 1.01
C ARG A 70 -5.87 -12.91 0.41
N LEU A 71 -4.57 -12.81 0.20
CA LEU A 71 -3.86 -11.66 -0.36
C LEU A 71 -3.31 -11.99 -1.77
N GLU A 72 -3.81 -13.06 -2.40
CA GLU A 72 -3.17 -13.82 -3.50
C GLU A 72 -2.77 -13.03 -4.74
N GLN A 73 -3.41 -11.89 -4.97
CA GLN A 73 -3.07 -11.03 -6.09
C GLN A 73 -3.55 -9.64 -5.76
N ILE A 74 -2.63 -8.82 -5.25
CA ILE A 74 -2.84 -7.40 -5.42
C ILE A 74 -2.59 -7.11 -6.89
N TYR A 75 -3.43 -6.21 -7.40
CA TYR A 75 -3.35 -5.53 -8.69
C TYR A 75 -1.94 -5.65 -9.32
N LEU A 76 -1.86 -6.14 -10.57
CA LEU A 76 -0.66 -6.13 -11.43
C LEU A 76 0.41 -7.22 -11.21
N GLY A 77 0.10 -8.33 -10.55
CA GLY A 77 1.02 -9.49 -10.50
C GLY A 77 2.03 -9.45 -9.34
N PHE A 78 1.71 -8.68 -8.31
CA PHE A 78 2.42 -8.70 -7.04
C PHE A 78 1.83 -9.77 -6.11
N TYR A 79 2.73 -10.54 -5.50
CA TYR A 79 2.39 -11.56 -4.51
C TYR A 79 2.85 -11.13 -3.13
N ILE A 80 2.02 -11.42 -2.11
CA ILE A 80 2.31 -11.02 -0.74
C ILE A 80 2.82 -12.23 0.05
N PHE A 81 3.95 -12.03 0.71
CA PHE A 81 4.52 -13.00 1.63
C PHE A 81 4.70 -12.39 2.99
N HIS A 82 4.35 -13.15 4.02
CA HIS A 82 4.65 -12.82 5.41
C HIS A 82 6.05 -13.29 5.75
N ILE A 83 6.76 -12.52 6.59
CA ILE A 83 8.05 -12.91 7.17
C ILE A 83 7.91 -13.04 8.69
N PRO A 84 8.76 -13.85 9.35
CA PRO A 84 8.69 -14.04 10.78
C PRO A 84 8.95 -12.73 11.54
N ASN A 85 8.23 -12.48 12.63
CA ASN A 85 8.35 -11.24 13.43
C ASN A 85 9.76 -10.97 13.99
N ASN A 86 10.62 -11.99 14.06
CA ASN A 86 12.00 -11.88 14.52
C ASN A 86 13.01 -11.71 13.37
N MET A 87 12.56 -11.66 12.12
CA MET A 87 13.42 -11.48 10.95
C MET A 87 13.53 -10.00 10.59
N ASN A 88 14.76 -9.56 10.29
CA ASN A 88 14.98 -8.22 9.77
C ASN A 88 14.48 -8.14 8.31
N ILE A 89 13.64 -7.15 8.01
CA ILE A 89 13.00 -7.03 6.69
C ILE A 89 14.00 -6.83 5.55
N ASN A 90 15.07 -6.05 5.74
CA ASN A 90 16.08 -5.84 4.71
C ASN A 90 16.83 -7.15 4.42
N HIS A 91 17.18 -7.90 5.48
CA HIS A 91 17.80 -9.21 5.32
C HIS A 91 16.88 -10.20 4.59
N ALA A 92 15.59 -10.21 4.90
CA ALA A 92 14.60 -11.03 4.21
C ALA A 92 14.54 -10.68 2.71
N MET A 93 14.47 -9.39 2.38
CA MET A 93 14.47 -8.91 0.99
C MET A 93 15.73 -9.34 0.24
N ASP A 94 16.90 -9.21 0.87
CA ASP A 94 18.17 -9.63 0.27
C ASP A 94 18.17 -11.12 -0.08
N LEU A 95 17.63 -11.98 0.79
CA LEU A 95 17.51 -13.40 0.53
C LEU A 95 16.54 -13.69 -0.62
N VAL A 96 15.37 -13.05 -0.65
CA VAL A 96 14.36 -13.24 -1.70
C VAL A 96 14.90 -12.78 -3.06
N ARG A 97 15.72 -11.72 -3.13
CA ARG A 97 16.35 -11.22 -4.37
C ARG A 97 17.34 -12.21 -5.00
N LEU A 98 17.91 -13.14 -4.21
CA LEU A 98 18.81 -14.17 -4.72
C LEU A 98 18.08 -15.16 -5.64
N GLU A 99 16.76 -15.28 -5.50
CA GLU A 99 15.97 -16.17 -6.33
C GLU A 99 15.99 -15.71 -7.80
N PRO A 100 16.42 -16.56 -8.76
CA PRO A 100 16.57 -16.16 -10.16
C PRO A 100 15.27 -15.63 -10.78
N SER A 101 14.17 -16.14 -10.28
CA SER A 101 12.82 -15.99 -10.79
C SER A 101 12.09 -14.76 -10.21
N VAL A 102 12.70 -14.10 -9.22
CA VAL A 102 12.27 -12.82 -8.65
C VAL A 102 12.83 -11.66 -9.47
N LEU A 103 11.95 -10.78 -9.92
CA LEU A 103 12.31 -9.52 -10.59
C LEU A 103 12.51 -8.38 -9.59
N MET A 104 11.64 -8.33 -8.58
CA MET A 104 11.60 -7.23 -7.62
C MET A 104 10.99 -7.67 -6.30
N VAL A 105 11.45 -7.04 -5.21
CA VAL A 105 10.91 -7.18 -3.86
C VAL A 105 10.80 -5.81 -3.22
N ASN A 106 9.62 -5.48 -2.71
CA ASN A 106 9.39 -4.27 -1.92
C ASN A 106 8.86 -4.62 -0.52
N PRO A 107 9.18 -3.83 0.51
CA PRO A 107 8.54 -3.97 1.80
C PRO A 107 7.09 -3.43 1.74
N ILE A 108 6.21 -4.01 2.56
CA ILE A 108 4.88 -3.45 2.79
C ILE A 108 4.92 -2.61 4.05
N HIS A 109 4.40 -1.38 3.96
CA HIS A 109 4.28 -0.50 5.12
C HIS A 109 2.84 -0.51 5.61
N ARG A 110 2.64 -0.88 6.88
CA ARG A 110 1.40 -0.60 7.62
C ARG A 110 1.64 0.59 8.52
N ALA A 111 0.98 1.72 8.25
CA ALA A 111 0.87 2.74 9.27
C ALA A 111 -0.10 2.26 10.36
N PRO A 112 0.11 2.61 11.63
CA PRO A 112 -0.85 2.31 12.69
C PRO A 112 -2.21 2.86 12.26
N TYR A 113 -3.23 2.01 12.22
CA TYR A 113 -4.61 2.37 11.82
C TYR A 113 -4.86 2.64 10.33
N CYS A 114 -3.88 2.42 9.44
CA CYS A 114 -4.11 2.54 7.99
C CYS A 114 -4.07 1.20 7.26
N PHE A 115 -4.60 1.22 6.04
CA PHE A 115 -4.44 0.13 5.09
C PHE A 115 -2.97 -0.19 4.89
N PRO A 116 -2.61 -1.47 4.68
CA PRO A 116 -1.31 -1.79 4.13
C PRO A 116 -1.10 -0.98 2.85
N THR A 117 0.01 -0.24 2.81
CA THR A 117 0.45 0.51 1.64
C THR A 117 1.44 -0.37 0.90
N TYR A 118 1.07 -0.70 -0.34
CA TYR A 118 1.85 -1.57 -1.21
C TYR A 118 2.65 -0.69 -2.15
N MET A 119 3.97 -0.91 -2.17
CA MET A 119 4.81 -0.31 -3.20
C MET A 119 4.80 -1.22 -4.42
N ASP A 120 4.49 -0.62 -5.56
CA ASP A 120 4.57 -1.28 -6.86
C ASP A 120 5.95 -1.08 -7.49
N ASP A 121 6.04 -1.34 -8.80
CA ASP A 121 7.23 -1.16 -9.64
C ASP A 121 7.27 0.23 -10.27
N GLU A 122 6.42 1.16 -9.84
CA GLU A 122 6.34 2.51 -10.36
C GLU A 122 6.93 3.53 -9.37
N LEU A 123 7.49 4.61 -9.92
CA LEU A 123 7.89 5.79 -9.17
C LEU A 123 7.25 7.02 -9.81
N ILE A 124 6.85 7.97 -8.97
CA ILE A 124 6.50 9.31 -9.40
C ILE A 124 7.75 10.17 -9.23
N VAL A 125 8.24 10.72 -10.34
CA VAL A 125 9.48 11.50 -10.37
C VAL A 125 9.25 12.88 -10.94
N ARG A 126 10.03 13.85 -10.46
CA ARG A 126 10.17 15.16 -11.07
C ARG A 126 11.64 15.48 -11.24
N PHE A 127 12.04 15.63 -12.50
CA PHE A 127 13.38 16.06 -12.88
C PHE A 127 13.61 17.53 -12.57
N ASP A 128 14.86 17.89 -12.37
CA ASP A 128 15.30 19.29 -12.38
C ASP A 128 14.94 19.91 -13.74
N PRO A 129 14.31 21.10 -13.79
CA PRO A 129 13.86 21.70 -15.04
C PRO A 129 14.99 22.02 -16.03
N ASP A 130 16.24 22.08 -15.58
CA ASP A 130 17.40 22.42 -16.41
C ASP A 130 18.06 21.20 -17.07
N ILE A 131 17.60 19.97 -16.80
CA ILE A 131 18.16 18.79 -17.46
C ILE A 131 17.71 18.68 -18.91
N SER A 132 18.61 18.23 -19.79
CA SER A 132 18.26 17.91 -21.17
C SER A 132 17.53 16.56 -21.25
N ASP A 133 16.76 16.37 -22.33
CA ASP A 133 16.13 15.08 -22.63
C ASP A 133 17.16 13.94 -22.73
N GLU A 134 18.35 14.21 -23.29
CA GLU A 134 19.43 13.22 -23.40
C GLU A 134 19.96 12.75 -22.03
N ILE A 135 20.16 13.69 -21.08
CA ILE A 135 20.58 13.35 -19.71
C ILE A 135 19.46 12.57 -19.02
N ARG A 136 18.21 13.01 -19.17
CA ARG A 136 17.04 12.32 -18.61
C ARG A 136 16.98 10.87 -19.08
N ASP A 137 17.06 10.65 -20.38
CA ASP A 137 16.90 9.32 -20.97
C ASP A 137 18.10 8.41 -20.62
N SER A 138 19.31 8.98 -20.50
CA SER A 138 20.48 8.28 -19.99
C SER A 138 20.31 7.84 -18.54
N LEU A 139 19.83 8.72 -17.65
CA LEU A 139 19.55 8.39 -16.25
C LEU A 139 18.49 7.28 -16.15
N LEU A 140 17.39 7.41 -16.89
CA LEU A 140 16.36 6.38 -16.88
C LEU A 140 16.91 5.03 -17.34
N THR A 141 17.73 5.01 -18.39
CA THR A 141 18.39 3.78 -18.87
C THR A 141 19.34 3.20 -17.82
N GLU A 142 20.13 4.04 -17.15
CA GLU A 142 21.08 3.62 -16.10
C GLU A 142 20.36 2.91 -14.92
N PHE A 143 19.20 3.41 -14.54
CA PHE A 143 18.39 2.86 -13.45
C PHE A 143 17.39 1.78 -13.89
N GLY A 144 17.36 1.42 -15.18
CA GLY A 144 16.39 0.45 -15.70
C GLY A 144 14.94 0.94 -15.55
N LEU A 145 14.67 2.19 -15.92
CA LEU A 145 13.37 2.84 -15.81
C LEU A 145 12.79 3.21 -17.19
N GLU A 146 11.47 3.08 -17.34
CA GLU A 146 10.73 3.51 -18.52
C GLU A 146 9.65 4.52 -18.14
N ILE A 147 9.51 5.62 -18.89
CA ILE A 147 8.39 6.56 -18.70
C ILE A 147 7.11 5.93 -19.24
N ILE A 148 6.16 5.65 -18.36
CA ILE A 148 4.85 5.10 -18.74
C ILE A 148 3.76 6.17 -18.80
N ASN A 149 3.94 7.30 -18.10
CA ASN A 149 2.98 8.41 -18.12
C ASN A 149 3.66 9.76 -17.84
N SER A 150 3.04 10.86 -18.30
CA SER A 150 3.50 12.22 -18.06
C SER A 150 2.42 13.06 -17.38
N LEU A 151 2.74 13.60 -16.21
CA LEU A 151 1.91 14.46 -15.37
C LEU A 151 2.63 15.78 -15.14
N LEU A 152 2.94 16.51 -16.22
CA LEU A 152 3.81 17.68 -16.21
C LEU A 152 3.57 18.61 -14.99
N PRO A 153 4.62 18.94 -14.22
CA PRO A 153 6.04 18.72 -14.49
C PRO A 153 6.60 17.35 -14.02
N SER A 154 5.73 16.40 -13.69
CA SER A 154 6.11 15.10 -13.13
C SER A 154 5.94 13.97 -14.15
N TYR A 155 6.52 12.82 -13.86
CA TYR A 155 6.46 11.62 -14.69
C TYR A 155 6.16 10.42 -13.81
N VAL A 156 5.44 9.45 -14.37
CA VAL A 156 5.35 8.11 -13.79
C VAL A 156 6.32 7.25 -14.57
N VAL A 157 7.30 6.69 -13.86
CA VAL A 157 8.31 5.80 -14.42
C VAL A 157 8.13 4.41 -13.82
N ARG A 158 8.40 3.37 -14.59
CA ARG A 158 8.30 1.97 -14.16
C ARG A 158 9.67 1.31 -14.21
N VAL A 159 9.99 0.52 -13.19
CA VAL A 159 11.16 -0.35 -13.17
C VAL A 159 10.97 -1.48 -14.17
N VAL A 160 11.91 -1.62 -15.11
CA VAL A 160 11.89 -2.64 -16.15
C VAL A 160 13.03 -3.63 -15.97
N GLY A 161 12.69 -4.92 -15.97
CA GLY A 161 13.64 -6.01 -15.80
C GLY A 161 13.87 -6.38 -14.34
N LYS A 162 14.98 -7.09 -14.08
CA LYS A 162 15.38 -7.53 -12.74
C LYS A 162 16.18 -6.43 -12.05
N THR A 163 15.87 -6.16 -10.79
CA THR A 163 16.60 -5.21 -9.94
C THR A 163 16.96 -5.86 -8.60
N ASP A 164 18.11 -5.47 -8.03
CA ASP A 164 18.51 -5.82 -6.67
C ASP A 164 18.05 -4.77 -5.63
N LYS A 165 17.29 -3.76 -6.08
CA LYS A 165 16.78 -2.65 -5.26
C LYS A 165 15.26 -2.61 -5.26
N SER A 166 14.70 -2.13 -4.16
CA SER A 166 13.28 -1.77 -4.03
C SER A 166 13.03 -0.44 -4.73
N THR A 167 11.76 -0.11 -5.02
CA THR A 167 11.41 1.21 -5.57
C THR A 167 11.83 2.34 -4.64
N TRP A 168 11.83 2.09 -3.33
CA TRP A 168 12.33 3.04 -2.35
C TRP A 168 13.83 3.33 -2.52
N GLU A 169 14.66 2.29 -2.55
CA GLU A 169 16.11 2.42 -2.72
C GLU A 169 16.46 3.08 -4.07
N ILE A 170 15.72 2.74 -5.14
CA ILE A 170 15.85 3.41 -6.43
C ILE A 170 15.53 4.90 -6.30
N GLY A 171 14.43 5.26 -5.62
CA GLY A 171 14.06 6.66 -5.38
C GLY A 171 15.16 7.43 -4.64
N ASP A 172 15.72 6.86 -3.58
CA ASP A 172 16.82 7.45 -2.81
C ASP A 172 18.07 7.67 -3.68
N ASP A 173 18.43 6.69 -4.52
CA ASP A 173 19.57 6.80 -5.42
C ASP A 173 19.36 7.86 -6.51
N LEU A 174 18.15 7.94 -7.08
CA LEU A 174 17.80 9.00 -8.04
C LEU A 174 17.96 10.37 -7.40
N MET A 175 17.49 10.55 -6.16
CA MET A 175 17.66 11.79 -5.41
C MET A 175 19.14 12.13 -5.17
N ALA A 176 19.98 11.12 -4.90
CA ALA A 176 21.41 11.30 -4.68
C ALA A 176 22.17 11.79 -5.93
N THR A 177 21.63 11.61 -7.14
CA THR A 177 22.25 12.13 -8.38
C THR A 177 22.25 13.65 -8.48
N GLY A 178 21.31 14.32 -7.79
CA GLY A 178 21.11 15.77 -7.88
C GLY A 178 20.34 16.24 -9.13
N PHE A 179 19.86 15.33 -9.99
CA PHE A 179 19.07 15.66 -11.18
C PHE A 179 17.55 15.58 -10.96
N PHE A 180 17.11 15.25 -9.75
CA PHE A 180 15.72 15.10 -9.38
C PHE A 180 15.34 16.10 -8.29
N VAL A 181 14.20 16.76 -8.48
CA VAL A 181 13.58 17.58 -7.43
C VAL A 181 12.94 16.67 -6.38
N TRP A 182 12.32 15.57 -6.82
CA TRP A 182 11.80 14.50 -5.98
C TRP A 182 11.61 13.21 -6.80
N ALA A 183 11.75 12.06 -6.15
CA ALA A 183 11.50 10.74 -6.70
C ALA A 183 10.93 9.84 -5.58
N TYR A 184 9.69 9.39 -5.73
CA TYR A 184 9.01 8.61 -4.70
C TYR A 184 8.41 7.33 -5.29
N PRO A 185 8.42 6.22 -4.54
CA PRO A 185 7.64 5.05 -4.88
C PRO A 185 6.18 5.43 -5.08
N ASN A 186 5.56 4.84 -6.09
CA ASN A 186 4.12 4.85 -6.20
C ASN A 186 3.55 3.83 -5.21
N TYR A 187 2.43 4.21 -4.60
CA TYR A 187 1.75 3.36 -3.62
C TYR A 187 0.42 2.94 -4.20
N ILE A 188 0.22 1.63 -4.31
CA ILE A 188 -1.10 1.08 -4.59
C ILE A 188 -1.87 1.12 -3.27
N TYR A 189 -2.80 2.07 -3.21
CA TYR A 189 -3.90 1.95 -2.28
C TYR A 189 -4.80 0.87 -2.82
N MET A 190 -4.84 -0.25 -2.10
CA MET A 190 -5.91 -1.20 -2.27
C MET A 190 -7.16 -0.55 -1.68
N PHE A 191 -7.76 0.37 -2.44
CA PHE A 191 -9.16 0.74 -2.26
C PHE A 191 -9.94 -0.51 -2.64
N THR A 192 -10.07 -1.44 -1.70
CA THR A 192 -11.24 -2.31 -1.74
C THR A 192 -12.40 -1.33 -1.74
N GLU A 193 -13.18 -1.29 -2.83
CA GLU A 193 -14.50 -0.69 -2.81
C GLU A 193 -15.30 -1.47 -1.75
N CYS A 194 -15.10 -1.12 -0.49
CA CYS A 194 -15.91 -1.66 0.57
C CYS A 194 -17.23 -0.90 0.52
N THR A 195 -18.31 -1.66 0.59
CA THR A 195 -19.61 -1.06 0.85
C THR A 195 -19.55 -0.47 2.26
N LYS A 196 -19.72 0.84 2.41
CA LYS A 196 -19.72 1.44 3.75
C LYS A 196 -20.79 0.76 4.60
N GLY A 197 -20.38 0.27 5.77
CA GLY A 197 -21.24 -0.49 6.67
C GLY A 197 -21.17 -2.01 6.50
N ASP A 198 -20.58 -2.54 5.43
CA ASP A 198 -20.27 -3.98 5.24
C ASP A 198 -18.90 -4.25 5.89
N LEU A 199 -18.92 -4.73 7.12
CA LEU A 199 -17.75 -4.87 7.99
C LEU A 199 -17.24 -6.31 8.04
N ASN A 200 -18.11 -7.28 7.73
CA ASN A 200 -17.75 -8.69 7.60
C ASN A 200 -17.40 -9.08 6.14
N TYR A 201 -17.49 -8.14 5.19
CA TYR A 201 -17.16 -8.30 3.77
C TYR A 201 -18.01 -9.37 3.07
N ASP A 202 -19.28 -9.48 3.48
CA ASP A 202 -20.23 -10.44 2.92
C ASP A 202 -21.14 -9.87 1.83
N ILE A 203 -20.84 -8.64 1.37
CA ILE A 203 -21.55 -7.84 0.35
C ILE A 203 -22.93 -7.33 0.76
N GLU A 204 -23.40 -7.63 1.97
CA GLU A 204 -24.62 -7.09 2.55
C GLU A 204 -24.28 -6.05 3.64
N VAL A 205 -25.24 -5.19 3.99
CA VAL A 205 -25.11 -4.28 5.13
C VAL A 205 -26.27 -4.56 6.06
N ASP A 206 -26.03 -5.34 7.10
CA ASP A 206 -27.07 -5.93 7.93
C ASP A 206 -26.74 -5.89 9.45
N ILE A 207 -27.45 -6.71 10.24
CA ILE A 207 -27.27 -6.76 11.70
C ILE A 207 -25.94 -7.40 12.10
N GLU A 208 -25.38 -8.31 11.29
CA GLU A 208 -24.10 -8.95 11.56
C GLU A 208 -22.97 -7.93 11.53
N ASP A 209 -23.00 -6.96 10.61
CA ASP A 209 -22.05 -5.85 10.57
C ASP A 209 -22.11 -4.98 11.83
N LEU A 210 -23.32 -4.68 12.30
CA LEU A 210 -23.52 -3.93 13.53
C LEU A 210 -22.93 -4.68 14.74
N VAL A 211 -23.13 -6.00 14.80
CA VAL A 211 -22.53 -6.84 15.84
C VAL A 211 -21.01 -6.84 15.73
N TRP A 212 -20.46 -6.87 14.51
CA TRP A 212 -19.03 -6.77 14.25
C TRP A 212 -18.45 -5.45 14.78
N LEU A 213 -19.08 -4.31 14.43
CA LEU A 213 -18.65 -2.98 14.86
C LEU A 213 -18.66 -2.82 16.38
N VAL A 214 -19.74 -3.26 17.02
CA VAL A 214 -19.90 -3.20 18.48
C VAL A 214 -18.83 -4.06 19.17
N ASN A 215 -18.57 -5.25 18.66
CA ASN A 215 -17.55 -6.13 19.24
C ASN A 215 -16.15 -5.55 19.06
N ASN A 216 -15.86 -4.94 17.91
CA ASN A 216 -14.59 -4.26 17.69
C ASN A 216 -14.38 -3.11 18.69
N ILE A 217 -15.38 -2.22 18.84
CA ILE A 217 -15.27 -1.02 19.70
C ILE A 217 -15.27 -1.36 21.19
N PHE A 218 -16.07 -2.32 21.64
CA PHE A 218 -16.29 -2.56 23.08
C PHE A 218 -15.69 -3.85 23.63
N ASN A 219 -15.38 -4.84 22.79
CA ASN A 219 -15.02 -6.19 23.24
C ASN A 219 -13.65 -6.67 22.71
N ASN A 220 -12.80 -5.78 22.18
CA ASN A 220 -11.55 -6.15 21.50
C ASN A 220 -11.77 -7.21 20.40
N GLY A 221 -12.93 -7.14 19.72
CA GLY A 221 -13.23 -7.98 18.56
C GLY A 221 -12.33 -7.65 17.38
N LEU A 222 -12.32 -8.54 16.38
CA LEU A 222 -11.60 -8.31 15.13
C LEU A 222 -12.02 -6.99 14.49
N GLY A 223 -11.06 -6.29 13.89
CA GLY A 223 -11.35 -5.09 13.08
C GLY A 223 -12.26 -5.41 11.89
N PRO A 224 -12.88 -4.38 11.29
CA PRO A 224 -13.62 -4.53 10.03
C PRO A 224 -12.72 -5.11 8.94
N ILE A 225 -13.21 -6.07 8.15
CA ILE A 225 -12.42 -6.75 7.11
C ILE A 225 -12.04 -5.77 5.99
N GLY A 226 -12.92 -4.81 5.68
CA GLY A 226 -12.63 -3.70 4.78
C GLY A 226 -11.75 -2.59 5.39
N GLY A 227 -11.32 -2.72 6.64
CA GLY A 227 -10.57 -1.68 7.36
C GLY A 227 -11.42 -0.54 7.90
N ASN A 228 -10.79 0.34 8.67
CA ASN A 228 -11.50 1.35 9.47
C ASN A 228 -12.30 2.35 8.64
N LEU A 229 -11.89 2.67 7.40
CA LEU A 229 -12.65 3.61 6.56
C LEU A 229 -14.03 3.08 6.14
N CYS A 230 -14.23 1.77 6.17
CA CYS A 230 -15.51 1.13 5.83
C CYS A 230 -16.48 1.14 7.02
N ALA A 231 -15.91 1.12 8.24
CA ALA A 231 -16.64 1.26 9.49
C ALA A 231 -16.77 2.70 9.97
N ASP A 232 -15.98 3.63 9.43
CA ASP A 232 -16.08 5.07 9.68
C ASP A 232 -17.23 5.65 8.83
N LEU A 233 -18.42 5.59 9.40
CA LEU A 233 -19.68 5.96 8.77
C LEU A 233 -19.98 7.46 8.96
N ASN A 234 -19.37 8.12 9.93
CA ASN A 234 -19.45 9.57 10.10
C ASN A 234 -18.29 10.35 9.43
N CYS A 235 -17.26 9.65 8.95
CA CYS A 235 -16.08 10.18 8.26
C CYS A 235 -15.19 11.09 9.13
N ASP A 236 -15.15 10.85 10.44
CA ASP A 236 -14.31 11.63 11.37
C ASP A 236 -12.93 11.00 11.63
N LEU A 237 -12.62 9.88 10.98
CA LEU A 237 -11.41 9.07 11.12
C LEU A 237 -11.27 8.39 12.49
N VAL A 238 -12.33 8.32 13.29
CA VAL A 238 -12.36 7.74 14.63
C VAL A 238 -13.50 6.74 14.73
N LEU A 239 -13.17 5.44 14.74
CA LEU A 239 -14.17 4.41 15.00
C LEU A 239 -14.74 4.52 16.42
N GLY A 240 -16.04 4.79 16.51
CA GLY A 240 -16.68 5.04 17.78
C GLY A 240 -18.19 4.86 17.80
N LEU A 241 -18.79 5.41 18.87
CA LEU A 241 -20.24 5.31 19.10
C LEU A 241 -21.06 5.99 18.00
N GLU A 242 -20.51 7.04 17.37
CA GLU A 242 -21.19 7.76 16.31
C GLU A 242 -21.37 6.89 15.05
N ASP A 243 -20.40 6.04 14.71
CA ASP A 243 -20.50 5.08 13.62
C ASP A 243 -21.57 4.02 13.89
N ILE A 244 -21.61 3.50 15.12
CA ILE A 244 -22.65 2.55 15.54
C ILE A 244 -24.03 3.19 15.37
N ILE A 245 -24.21 4.44 15.79
CA ILE A 245 -25.48 5.16 15.65
C ILE A 245 -25.84 5.34 14.17
N ARG A 246 -24.86 5.66 13.31
CA ARG A 246 -25.07 5.77 11.86
C ARG A 246 -25.53 4.44 11.26
N LEU A 247 -24.87 3.32 11.59
CA LEU A 247 -25.23 1.99 11.08
C LEU A 247 -26.64 1.58 11.54
N VAL A 248 -26.97 1.79 12.82
CA VAL A 248 -28.31 1.55 13.37
C VAL A 248 -29.38 2.37 12.63
N ASN A 249 -29.10 3.64 12.36
CA ASN A 249 -30.06 4.48 11.64
C ASN A 249 -30.25 4.02 10.19
N TYR A 250 -29.19 3.55 9.54
CA TYR A 250 -29.30 2.94 8.21
C TYR A 250 -30.21 1.70 8.25
N LEU A 251 -29.90 0.74 9.11
CA LEU A 251 -30.59 -0.55 9.20
C LEU A 251 -32.06 -0.42 9.61
N PHE A 252 -32.37 0.46 10.57
CA PHE A 252 -33.70 0.47 11.19
C PHE A 252 -34.55 1.70 10.88
N LYS A 253 -33.94 2.79 10.37
CA LYS A 253 -34.67 4.02 10.03
C LYS A 253 -34.68 4.32 8.53
N GLY A 254 -34.05 3.48 7.72
CA GLY A 254 -33.97 3.66 6.27
C GLY A 254 -33.22 4.92 5.86
N GLN A 255 -32.32 5.41 6.73
CA GLN A 255 -31.40 6.48 6.35
C GLN A 255 -30.35 5.91 5.40
N THR A 256 -29.83 6.72 4.49
CA THR A 256 -28.72 6.31 3.64
C THR A 256 -27.39 6.58 4.35
N ILE A 257 -26.44 5.67 4.24
CA ILE A 257 -25.04 5.95 4.61
C ILE A 257 -24.48 6.85 3.51
N THR A 258 -24.60 8.17 3.67
CA THR A 258 -23.98 9.11 2.73
C THR A 258 -22.52 9.34 3.13
N PRO A 259 -21.59 9.42 2.15
CA PRO A 259 -20.20 9.72 2.43
C PRO A 259 -19.99 11.15 2.98
N TYR A 260 -20.98 12.04 2.89
CA TYR A 260 -20.89 13.44 3.31
C TYR A 260 -22.26 14.02 3.71
N GLU A 261 -22.34 14.57 4.92
CA GLU A 261 -23.00 15.84 5.24
C GLU A 261 -21.98 16.76 5.89
#